data_AF-A0A1H3AVE8-F1
#
_entry.id   AF-A0A1H3AVE8-F1
#
_cell.length_a   1.000
_cell.length_b   1.000
_cell.length_c   1.000
_cell.angle_alpha   90.00
_cell.angle_beta   90.00
_cell.angle_gamma   90.00
#
_symmetry.space_group_name_H-M   'P 1'
#
loop_
_entity.id
_entity.type
_entity.pdbx_description
1 polymer ?
#
loop_
_entity_poly.entity_id
_entity_poly.type
_entity_poly.pdbx_seq_one_letter_code
_entity_poly.pdbx_strand_id
1 'polypeptide(L)'
;MDEVDRLSDDDILMILSRARESGKVDVPIGIISISNKVNFREQMTERVKSSLGHNEMIFDPYDGEQLRQILENRKDAFQQDVLTLGVIPKTGALAAQRHGDARKAIRLLRHAGDYAKTNGIGTVKEAHLELAQEQAEVERLKELISGLPPHSKYVLYALANLTDGTTNSDDWFRTTVIYDVYEGVCKTEATDTLSTDTIRGLLNELAFLEITESNQEHGGMGKGTYKEHRLLWDPNVVFKMDPDSAHEDTDY
;
A
#
# COMPACT_ATOMS: atom_id res chain seq x y z
N MET A 1 1.00 3.07 25.17
CA MET A 1 1.98 2.55 24.20
C MET A 1 1.20 2.14 22.98
N ASP A 2 1.57 2.69 21.82
CA ASP A 2 0.92 2.40 20.55
C ASP A 2 1.76 1.39 19.75
N GLU A 3 1.12 0.62 18.87
CA GLU A 3 1.73 -0.43 18.05
C GLU A 3 2.64 -1.40 18.85
N VAL A 4 2.17 -1.87 20.02
CA VAL A 4 2.99 -2.69 20.92
C VAL A 4 3.44 -4.03 20.30
N ASP A 5 2.78 -4.49 19.24
CA ASP A 5 3.18 -5.65 18.45
C ASP A 5 4.44 -5.45 17.59
N ARG A 6 4.96 -4.22 17.52
CA ARG A 6 6.25 -3.89 16.89
C ARG A 6 7.41 -3.88 17.86
N LEU A 7 7.15 -4.01 19.17
CA LEU A 7 8.23 -4.13 20.14
C LEU A 7 9.00 -5.43 19.90
N SER A 8 10.31 -5.32 19.77
CA SER A 8 11.19 -6.48 19.68
C SER A 8 11.29 -7.25 21.00
N ASP A 9 10.95 -6.57 22.11
CA ASP A 9 11.03 -7.10 23.49
C ASP A 9 9.81 -6.59 24.29
N ASP A 10 8.97 -7.52 24.74
CA ASP A 10 7.76 -7.26 25.51
C ASP A 10 8.03 -7.10 27.03
N ASP A 11 9.26 -7.34 27.50
CA ASP A 11 9.63 -7.19 28.91
C ASP A 11 9.45 -5.76 29.44
N ILE A 12 9.49 -4.76 28.55
CA ILE A 12 9.23 -3.36 28.93
C ILE A 12 7.84 -3.19 29.56
N LEU A 13 6.84 -3.95 29.11
CA LEU A 13 5.49 -3.92 29.65
C LEU A 13 5.44 -4.48 31.08
N MET A 14 6.24 -5.51 31.36
CA MET A 14 6.40 -6.07 32.70
C MET A 14 7.13 -5.08 33.63
N ILE A 15 8.23 -4.48 33.17
CA ILE A 15 9.00 -3.51 33.96
C ILE A 15 8.12 -2.33 34.36
N LEU A 16 7.34 -1.79 33.43
CA LEU A 16 6.47 -0.65 33.69
C LEU A 16 5.30 -1.01 34.62
N SER A 17 4.67 -2.18 34.43
CA SER A 17 3.53 -2.60 35.27
C SER A 17 3.94 -2.86 36.71
N ARG A 18 5.18 -3.33 36.95
CA ARG A 18 5.73 -3.59 38.29
C ARG A 18 6.65 -2.51 38.83
N ALA A 19 6.77 -1.36 38.18
CA ALA A 19 7.74 -0.33 38.57
C ALA A 19 7.54 0.13 40.02
N ARG A 20 6.28 0.21 40.47
CA ARG A 20 5.95 0.56 41.86
C ARG A 20 6.25 -0.58 42.83
N GLU A 21 5.86 -1.81 42.49
CA GLU A 21 6.10 -3.00 43.33
C GLU A 21 7.61 -3.28 43.52
N SER A 22 8.40 -2.97 42.50
CA SER A 22 9.87 -3.09 42.52
C SER A 22 10.58 -1.90 43.16
N GLY A 23 9.84 -0.91 43.70
CA GLY A 23 10.39 0.27 44.36
C GLY A 23 11.18 1.19 43.44
N LYS A 24 10.97 1.10 42.12
CA LYS A 24 11.60 1.98 41.12
C LYS A 24 10.90 3.34 41.05
N VAL A 25 9.62 3.38 41.40
CA VAL A 25 8.82 4.60 41.49
C VAL A 25 7.87 4.52 42.69
N ASP A 26 7.57 5.66 43.30
CA ASP A 26 6.62 5.74 44.43
C ASP A 26 5.18 6.04 43.99
N VAL A 27 4.93 6.13 42.68
CA VAL A 27 3.62 6.46 42.10
C VAL A 27 3.00 5.26 41.37
N PRO A 28 1.65 5.13 41.35
CA PRO A 28 0.98 4.14 40.52
C PRO A 28 1.20 4.43 39.02
N ILE A 29 1.48 3.39 38.23
CA ILE A 29 1.56 3.49 36.76
C ILE A 29 0.35 2.77 36.16
N GLY A 30 -0.39 3.46 35.29
CA GLY A 30 -1.41 2.86 34.42
C GLY A 30 -0.85 2.70 33.01
N ILE A 31 -1.06 1.52 32.41
CA ILE A 31 -0.60 1.23 31.05
C ILE A 31 -1.83 1.00 30.17
N ILE A 32 -1.92 1.76 29.08
CA ILE A 32 -2.82 1.49 27.97
C ILE A 32 -1.96 1.07 26.80
N SER A 33 -2.15 -0.16 26.34
CA SER A 33 -1.42 -0.75 25.21
C SER A 33 -2.37 -0.95 24.04
N ILE A 34 -1.98 -0.48 22.85
CA ILE A 34 -2.76 -0.59 21.62
C ILE A 34 -1.97 -1.44 20.64
N SER A 35 -2.60 -2.47 20.09
CA SER A 35 -2.02 -3.36 19.09
C SER A 35 -2.97 -3.52 17.91
N ASN A 36 -2.39 -3.70 16.71
CA ASN A 36 -3.14 -4.06 15.51
C ASN A 36 -3.32 -5.59 15.37
N LYS A 37 -2.70 -6.40 16.25
CA LYS A 37 -2.79 -7.86 16.21
C LYS A 37 -3.72 -8.36 17.30
N VAL A 38 -4.85 -8.94 16.90
CA VAL A 38 -5.84 -9.53 17.83
C VAL A 38 -5.23 -10.64 18.69
N ASN A 39 -4.26 -11.38 18.16
CA ASN A 39 -3.56 -12.44 18.89
C ASN A 39 -2.29 -11.97 19.61
N PHE A 40 -2.04 -10.67 19.74
CA PHE A 40 -0.85 -10.14 20.39
C PHE A 40 -0.70 -10.68 21.82
N ARG A 41 -1.82 -10.79 22.55
CA ARG A 41 -1.85 -11.35 23.90
C ARG A 41 -1.36 -12.79 23.97
N GLU A 42 -1.58 -13.60 22.94
CA GLU A 42 -1.11 -15.00 22.90
C GLU A 42 0.40 -15.09 22.70
N GLN A 43 0.98 -14.10 22.01
CA GLN A 43 2.41 -14.02 21.70
C GLN A 43 3.25 -13.56 22.90
N MET A 44 2.64 -12.88 23.87
CA MET A 44 3.32 -12.45 25.09
C MET A 44 3.82 -13.62 25.93
N THR A 45 4.88 -13.40 26.69
CA THR A 45 5.29 -14.36 27.72
C THR A 45 4.27 -14.41 28.88
N GLU A 46 4.15 -15.57 29.54
CA GLU A 46 3.24 -15.72 30.71
C GLU A 46 3.53 -14.71 31.83
N ARG A 47 4.79 -14.28 31.97
CA ARG A 47 5.19 -13.25 32.94
C ARG A 47 4.58 -11.90 32.60
N VAL A 48 4.66 -11.50 31.32
CA VAL A 48 4.12 -10.23 30.82
C VAL A 48 2.59 -10.24 30.90
N LYS A 49 1.92 -11.33 30.50
CA LYS A 49 0.46 -11.49 30.63
C LYS A 49 -0.02 -11.36 32.08
N SER A 50 0.67 -12.03 33.00
CA SER A 50 0.36 -11.96 34.43
C SER A 50 0.51 -10.54 34.98
N SER A 51 1.49 -9.78 34.47
CA SER A 51 1.80 -8.44 34.95
C SER A 51 0.85 -7.36 34.45
N LEU A 52 0.40 -7.45 33.19
CA LEU A 52 -0.52 -6.48 32.57
C LEU A 52 -1.99 -6.64 33.01
N GLY A 53 -2.34 -7.79 33.58
CA GLY A 53 -3.71 -8.10 33.99
C GLY A 53 -4.63 -8.53 32.84
N HIS A 54 -5.93 -8.61 33.11
CA HIS A 54 -6.92 -9.30 32.26
C HIS A 54 -7.91 -8.37 31.52
N ASN A 55 -7.68 -7.07 31.50
CA ASN A 55 -8.58 -6.11 30.85
C ASN A 55 -8.18 -5.90 29.39
N GLU A 56 -8.66 -6.77 28.51
CA GLU A 56 -8.56 -6.60 27.06
C GLU A 56 -9.87 -6.04 26.51
N MET A 57 -9.76 -5.11 25.55
CA MET A 57 -10.89 -4.58 24.81
C MET A 57 -10.58 -4.73 23.32
N ILE A 58 -11.43 -5.48 22.63
CA ILE A 58 -11.33 -5.69 21.18
C ILE A 58 -12.19 -4.62 20.51
N PHE A 59 -11.62 -3.93 19.53
CA PHE A 59 -12.34 -2.99 18.68
C PHE A 59 -12.64 -3.68 17.34
N ASP A 60 -13.93 -3.97 17.11
CA ASP A 60 -14.37 -4.52 15.84
C ASP A 60 -14.25 -3.47 14.71
N PRO A 61 -14.05 -3.90 13.46
CA PRO A 61 -14.16 -3.00 12.31
C PRO A 61 -15.51 -2.30 12.28
N TYR A 62 -15.54 -1.06 11.80
CA TYR A 62 -16.78 -0.31 11.72
C TYR A 62 -17.74 -0.90 10.70
N ASP A 63 -19.03 -0.95 11.06
CA ASP A 63 -20.09 -1.27 10.11
C ASP A 63 -20.43 -0.08 9.20
N GLY A 64 -21.27 -0.31 8.19
CA GLY A 64 -21.63 0.70 7.19
C GLY A 64 -22.36 1.91 7.79
N GLU A 65 -23.16 1.71 8.84
CA GLU A 65 -23.92 2.78 9.48
C GLU A 65 -23.01 3.64 10.37
N GLN A 66 -22.11 3.02 11.12
CA GLN A 66 -21.09 3.72 11.89
C GLN A 66 -20.18 4.55 10.97
N LEU A 67 -19.72 3.98 9.85
CA LEU A 67 -18.93 4.71 8.87
C LEU A 67 -19.71 5.86 8.23
N ARG A 68 -20.99 5.66 7.91
CA ARG A 68 -21.86 6.74 7.43
C ARG A 68 -21.92 7.88 8.44
N GLN A 69 -22.14 7.60 9.71
CA GLN A 69 -22.19 8.64 10.76
C GLN A 69 -20.85 9.37 10.92
N ILE A 70 -19.73 8.66 10.86
CA ILE A 70 -18.39 9.27 10.88
C ILE A 70 -18.20 10.21 9.68
N LEU A 71 -18.60 9.78 8.49
CA LEU A 71 -18.48 10.58 7.26
C LEU A 71 -19.43 11.78 7.26
N GLU A 72 -20.62 11.65 7.83
CA GLU A 72 -21.56 12.77 7.97
C GLU A 72 -20.97 13.88 8.87
N ASN A 73 -20.25 13.50 9.93
CA ASN A 73 -19.48 14.43 10.77
C ASN A 73 -18.24 15.02 10.07
N ARG A 74 -17.93 14.59 8.84
CA ARG A 74 -16.85 15.10 7.99
C ARG A 74 -17.35 15.83 6.75
N LYS A 75 -18.67 15.95 6.58
CA LYS A 75 -19.30 16.73 5.52
C LYS A 75 -18.94 18.21 5.58
N ASP A 76 -18.58 18.71 6.76
CA ASP A 76 -18.09 20.07 7.01
C ASP A 76 -16.80 20.42 6.25
N ALA A 77 -16.05 19.42 5.77
CA ALA A 77 -14.92 19.64 4.87
C ALA A 77 -15.35 20.08 3.45
N PHE A 78 -16.63 19.97 3.10
CA PHE A 78 -17.19 20.37 1.81
C PHE A 78 -17.99 21.66 1.93
N GLN A 79 -18.06 22.41 0.83
CA GLN A 79 -19.03 23.50 0.73
C GLN A 79 -20.45 22.94 0.81
N GLN A 80 -21.36 23.76 1.34
CA GLN A 80 -22.75 23.38 1.51
C GLN A 80 -23.37 22.94 0.17
N ASP A 81 -24.16 21.87 0.21
CA ASP A 81 -24.92 21.30 -0.92
C ASP A 81 -24.08 20.79 -2.13
N VAL A 82 -22.76 20.68 -1.98
CA VAL A 82 -21.89 20.13 -3.03
C VAL A 82 -21.96 18.61 -3.13
N LEU A 83 -22.30 17.90 -2.05
CA LEU A 83 -22.45 16.44 -2.05
C LEU A 83 -23.90 16.05 -2.35
N THR A 84 -24.12 15.15 -3.30
CA THR A 84 -25.42 14.47 -3.42
C THR A 84 -25.68 13.57 -2.22
N LEU A 85 -26.96 13.36 -1.90
CA LEU A 85 -27.39 12.61 -0.70
C LEU A 85 -26.85 11.18 -0.62
N GLY A 86 -26.57 10.53 -1.76
CA GLY A 86 -26.09 9.15 -1.79
C GLY A 86 -24.57 8.99 -1.72
N VAL A 87 -23.77 10.08 -1.80
CA VAL A 87 -22.30 9.98 -1.74
C VAL A 87 -21.85 9.37 -0.43
N ILE A 88 -22.23 9.97 0.71
CA ILE A 88 -21.79 9.50 2.03
C ILE A 88 -22.29 8.07 2.33
N PRO A 89 -23.58 7.73 2.11
CA PRO A 89 -24.06 6.36 2.24
C PRO A 89 -23.28 5.36 1.38
N LYS A 90 -23.01 5.68 0.09
CA LYS A 90 -22.26 4.79 -0.80
C LYS A 90 -20.80 4.64 -0.33
N THR A 91 -20.15 5.72 0.11
CA THR A 91 -18.79 5.66 0.66
C THR A 91 -18.72 4.79 1.92
N GLY A 92 -19.66 4.96 2.86
CA GLY A 92 -19.72 4.15 4.08
C GLY A 92 -19.93 2.66 3.79
N ALA A 93 -20.85 2.34 2.88
CA ALA A 93 -21.11 0.97 2.45
C ALA A 93 -19.89 0.31 1.79
N LEU A 94 -19.22 1.01 0.86
CA LEU A 94 -18.01 0.52 0.19
C LEU A 94 -16.86 0.25 1.18
N ALA A 95 -16.66 1.15 2.15
CA ALA A 95 -15.59 0.99 3.13
C ALA A 95 -15.87 -0.14 4.13
N ALA A 96 -17.13 -0.32 4.56
CA ALA A 96 -17.54 -1.43 5.42
C ALA A 96 -17.38 -2.78 4.72
N GLN A 97 -17.79 -2.89 3.44
CA GLN A 97 -17.69 -4.12 2.67
C GLN A 97 -16.24 -4.62 2.54
N ARG A 98 -15.28 -3.70 2.44
CA ARG A 98 -13.87 -4.05 2.21
C ARG A 98 -13.08 -4.28 3.50
N HIS A 99 -13.17 -3.35 4.46
CA HIS A 99 -12.25 -3.34 5.61
C HIS A 99 -12.83 -2.81 6.93
N GLY A 100 -13.94 -2.06 6.92
CA GLY A 100 -14.43 -1.38 8.12
C GLY A 100 -13.50 -0.29 8.66
N ASP A 101 -12.63 0.30 7.82
CA ASP A 101 -11.64 1.31 8.22
C ASP A 101 -12.14 2.74 7.92
N ALA A 102 -12.40 3.51 8.98
CA ALA A 102 -12.84 4.90 8.88
C ALA A 102 -11.84 5.82 8.16
N ARG A 103 -10.53 5.58 8.31
CA ARG A 103 -9.48 6.33 7.61
C ARG A 103 -9.58 6.11 6.10
N LYS A 104 -9.81 4.86 5.67
CA LYS A 104 -10.03 4.53 4.25
C LYS A 104 -11.32 5.19 3.73
N ALA A 105 -12.40 5.15 4.50
CA ALA A 105 -13.66 5.81 4.15
C ALA A 105 -13.49 7.33 3.94
N ILE A 106 -12.84 8.01 4.90
CA ILE A 106 -12.57 9.45 4.84
C ILE A 106 -11.66 9.79 3.65
N ARG A 107 -10.64 8.98 3.37
CA ARG A 107 -9.78 9.16 2.19
C ARG A 107 -10.57 9.06 0.89
N LEU A 108 -11.44 8.07 0.75
CA LEU A 108 -12.29 7.92 -0.44
C LEU A 108 -13.21 9.14 -0.61
N LEU A 109 -13.82 9.63 0.47
CA LEU A 109 -14.63 10.85 0.41
C LEU A 109 -13.81 12.06 -0.02
N ARG A 110 -12.61 12.24 0.54
CA ARG A 110 -11.67 13.30 0.15
C ARG A 110 -11.31 13.21 -1.34
N HIS A 111 -10.92 12.02 -1.82
CA HIS A 111 -10.58 11.82 -3.22
C HIS A 111 -11.73 12.17 -4.15
N ALA A 112 -12.98 11.89 -3.77
CA ALA A 112 -14.15 12.30 -4.56
C ALA A 112 -14.29 13.82 -4.68
N GLY A 113 -13.96 14.54 -3.60
CA GLY A 113 -13.86 16.00 -3.61
C GLY A 113 -12.72 16.52 -4.47
N ASP A 114 -11.53 15.93 -4.35
CA ASP A 114 -10.35 16.29 -5.15
C ASP A 114 -10.58 16.04 -6.64
N TYR A 115 -11.21 14.91 -6.98
CA TYR A 115 -11.63 14.57 -8.34
C TYR A 115 -12.57 15.65 -8.91
N ALA A 116 -13.62 16.00 -8.17
CA ALA A 116 -14.56 17.03 -8.60
C ALA A 116 -13.88 18.39 -8.78
N LYS A 117 -13.02 18.79 -7.84
CA LYS A 117 -12.24 20.03 -7.91
C LYS A 117 -11.33 20.07 -9.14
N THR A 118 -10.59 18.99 -9.39
CA THR A 118 -9.62 18.90 -10.50
C THR A 118 -10.31 18.97 -11.86
N ASN A 119 -11.52 18.40 -11.96
CA ASN A 119 -12.31 18.38 -13.19
C ASN A 119 -13.30 19.56 -13.32
N GLY A 120 -13.25 20.55 -12.42
CA GLY A 120 -14.16 21.71 -12.45
C GLY A 120 -15.63 21.36 -12.21
N ILE A 121 -15.91 20.26 -11.53
CA ILE A 121 -17.27 19.76 -11.28
C ILE A 121 -17.80 20.36 -9.97
N GLY A 122 -18.91 21.10 -10.06
CA GLY A 122 -19.51 21.79 -8.91
C GLY A 122 -20.29 20.90 -7.92
N THR A 123 -20.53 19.63 -8.25
CA THR A 123 -21.30 18.70 -7.40
C THR A 123 -20.67 17.31 -7.43
N VAL A 124 -20.35 16.75 -6.26
CA VAL A 124 -19.85 15.38 -6.12
C VAL A 124 -21.02 14.41 -6.14
N LYS A 125 -20.95 13.41 -7.02
CA LYS A 125 -21.96 12.36 -7.19
C LYS A 125 -21.37 10.99 -6.88
N GLU A 126 -22.22 10.01 -6.65
CA GLU A 126 -21.88 8.61 -6.37
C GLU A 126 -21.03 7.96 -7.47
N ALA A 127 -21.18 8.40 -8.71
CA ALA A 127 -20.39 7.96 -9.85
C ALA A 127 -18.93 8.43 -9.78
N HIS A 128 -18.65 9.54 -9.09
CA HIS A 128 -17.28 10.04 -8.95
C HIS A 128 -16.46 9.24 -7.94
N LEU A 129 -17.09 8.41 -7.08
CA LEU A 129 -16.35 7.63 -6.08
C LEU A 129 -15.40 6.62 -6.73
N GLU A 130 -15.86 5.92 -7.76
CA GLU A 130 -15.05 4.94 -8.50
C GLU A 130 -13.94 5.64 -9.29
N LEU A 131 -14.29 6.68 -10.05
CA LEU A 131 -13.32 7.48 -10.82
C LEU A 131 -12.26 8.14 -9.92
N ALA A 132 -12.66 8.64 -8.76
CA ALA A 132 -11.75 9.23 -7.78
C ALA A 132 -10.83 8.20 -7.16
N GLN A 133 -11.32 6.98 -6.92
CA GLN A 133 -10.49 5.88 -6.44
C GLN A 133 -9.43 5.51 -7.47
N GLU A 134 -9.82 5.28 -8.73
CA GLU A 134 -8.89 4.95 -9.81
C GLU A 134 -7.85 6.06 -10.00
N GLN A 135 -8.27 7.32 -10.05
CA GLN A 135 -7.35 8.44 -10.17
C GLN A 135 -6.39 8.55 -8.97
N ALA A 136 -6.89 8.34 -7.74
CA ALA A 136 -6.05 8.37 -6.54
C ALA A 136 -5.03 7.23 -6.50
N GLU A 137 -5.40 6.04 -6.98
CA GLU A 137 -4.51 4.89 -7.09
C GLU A 137 -3.39 5.14 -8.10
N VAL A 138 -3.73 5.69 -9.28
CA VAL A 138 -2.76 6.12 -10.28
C VAL A 138 -1.84 7.21 -9.73
N GLU A 139 -2.37 8.24 -9.05
CA GLU A 139 -1.55 9.33 -8.49
C GLU A 139 -0.60 8.84 -7.40
N ARG A 140 -1.06 7.94 -6.53
CA ARG A 140 -0.22 7.29 -5.51
C ARG A 140 0.90 6.50 -6.16
N LEU A 141 0.59 5.73 -7.21
CA LEU A 141 1.60 5.01 -7.95
C LEU A 141 2.63 5.98 -8.55
N LYS A 142 2.18 7.16 -9.00
CA LYS A 142 3.11 8.16 -9.52
C LYS A 142 4.11 8.66 -8.50
N GLU A 143 3.59 9.00 -7.33
CA GLU A 143 4.43 9.43 -6.22
C GLU A 143 5.44 8.34 -5.83
N LEU A 144 5.00 7.08 -5.75
CA LEU A 144 5.89 5.94 -5.46
C LEU A 144 7.00 5.77 -6.50
N ILE A 145 6.63 5.69 -7.78
CA ILE A 145 7.60 5.48 -8.87
C ILE A 145 8.59 6.66 -8.92
N SER A 146 8.12 7.89 -8.73
CA SER A 146 8.97 9.08 -8.78
C SER A 146 10.13 9.02 -7.78
N GLY A 147 9.89 8.46 -6.59
CA GLY A 147 10.87 8.30 -5.52
C GLY A 147 11.80 7.08 -5.66
N LEU A 148 11.59 6.22 -6.66
CA LEU A 148 12.42 5.03 -6.85
C LEU A 148 13.84 5.40 -7.32
N PRO A 149 14.87 4.64 -6.86
CA PRO A 149 16.21 4.72 -7.43
C PRO A 149 16.23 4.44 -8.95
N PRO A 150 17.21 4.97 -9.71
CA PRO A 150 17.27 4.82 -11.16
C PRO A 150 17.18 3.37 -11.63
N HIS A 151 17.95 2.45 -11.04
CA HIS A 151 17.90 1.05 -11.45
C HIS A 151 16.56 0.36 -11.14
N SER A 152 15.86 0.75 -10.08
CA SER A 152 14.51 0.26 -9.81
C SER A 152 13.53 0.74 -10.89
N LYS A 153 13.68 1.98 -11.36
CA LYS A 153 12.92 2.52 -12.51
C LYS A 153 13.26 1.75 -13.78
N TYR A 154 14.53 1.49 -14.09
CA TYR A 154 14.93 0.75 -15.30
C TYR A 154 14.38 -0.68 -15.33
N VAL A 155 14.39 -1.37 -14.18
CA VAL A 155 13.77 -2.70 -14.06
C VAL A 155 12.26 -2.62 -14.28
N LEU A 156 11.61 -1.62 -13.70
CA LEU A 156 10.18 -1.39 -13.89
C LEU A 156 9.84 -1.07 -15.36
N TYR A 157 10.65 -0.26 -16.03
CA TYR A 157 10.53 0.02 -17.47
C TYR A 157 10.72 -1.22 -18.32
N ALA A 158 11.71 -2.07 -17.99
CA ALA A 158 11.93 -3.32 -18.70
C ALA A 158 10.70 -4.24 -18.61
N LEU A 159 10.11 -4.34 -17.42
CA LEU A 159 8.89 -5.12 -17.23
C LEU A 159 7.68 -4.48 -17.94
N ALA A 160 7.53 -3.16 -17.90
CA ALA A 160 6.46 -2.46 -18.60
C ALA A 160 6.53 -2.65 -20.13
N ASN A 161 7.74 -2.58 -20.72
CA ASN A 161 7.96 -2.88 -22.15
C ASN A 161 7.60 -4.32 -22.51
N LEU A 162 7.93 -5.29 -21.63
CA LEU A 162 7.54 -6.69 -21.82
C LEU A 162 6.02 -6.85 -21.80
N THR A 163 5.34 -6.22 -20.84
CA THR A 163 3.87 -6.26 -20.71
C THR A 163 3.17 -5.56 -21.88
N ASP A 164 3.69 -4.45 -22.39
CA ASP A 164 3.13 -3.74 -23.55
C ASP A 164 3.27 -4.54 -24.86
N GLY A 165 4.36 -5.30 -24.98
CA GLY A 165 4.64 -6.16 -26.13
C GLY A 165 3.81 -7.44 -26.21
N THR A 166 2.95 -7.74 -25.22
CA THR A 166 2.09 -8.93 -25.21
C THR A 166 0.62 -8.57 -25.47
N THR A 167 -0.12 -9.52 -26.05
CA THR A 167 -1.58 -9.36 -26.24
C THR A 167 -2.34 -9.46 -24.91
N ASN A 168 -1.70 -9.98 -23.86
CA ASN A 168 -2.30 -10.22 -22.57
C ASN A 168 -1.50 -9.51 -21.46
N SER A 169 -2.12 -8.54 -20.81
CA SER A 169 -1.53 -7.76 -19.72
C SER A 169 -1.25 -8.59 -18.46
N ASP A 170 -1.83 -9.80 -18.35
CA ASP A 170 -1.64 -10.72 -17.22
C ASP A 170 -0.44 -11.67 -17.39
N ASP A 171 0.37 -11.51 -18.43
CA ASP A 171 1.50 -12.40 -18.71
C ASP A 171 2.62 -12.28 -17.66
N TRP A 172 3.23 -13.42 -17.34
CA TRP A 172 4.31 -13.56 -16.38
C TRP A 172 5.65 -13.69 -17.09
N PHE A 173 6.65 -12.93 -16.62
CA PHE A 173 7.98 -12.88 -17.20
C PHE A 173 9.05 -13.36 -16.22
N ARG A 174 9.92 -14.26 -16.67
CA ARG A 174 11.04 -14.74 -15.85
C ARG A 174 12.02 -13.61 -15.57
N THR A 175 12.65 -13.66 -14.38
CA THR A 175 13.70 -12.68 -14.02
C THR A 175 14.78 -12.55 -15.09
N THR A 176 15.15 -13.64 -15.77
CA THR A 176 16.15 -13.61 -16.86
C THR A 176 15.67 -12.82 -18.07
N VAL A 177 14.41 -12.97 -18.46
CA VAL A 177 13.82 -12.23 -19.60
C VAL A 177 13.74 -10.74 -19.26
N ILE A 178 13.35 -10.41 -18.03
CA ILE A 178 13.32 -9.03 -17.54
C ILE A 178 14.73 -8.44 -17.53
N TYR A 179 15.71 -9.22 -17.10
CA TYR A 179 17.12 -8.81 -17.07
C TYR A 179 17.64 -8.46 -18.48
N ASP A 180 17.32 -9.27 -19.49
CA ASP A 180 17.75 -9.02 -20.88
C ASP A 180 17.21 -7.68 -21.41
N VAL A 181 15.96 -7.34 -21.12
CA VAL A 181 15.36 -6.04 -21.50
C VAL A 181 15.95 -4.90 -20.66
N TYR A 182 16.20 -5.12 -19.37
CA TYR A 182 16.86 -4.17 -18.47
C TYR A 182 18.27 -3.79 -18.98
N GLU A 183 19.03 -4.73 -19.53
CA GLU A 183 20.33 -4.42 -20.14
C GLU A 183 20.19 -3.48 -21.35
N GLY A 184 19.10 -3.62 -22.12
CA GLY A 184 18.74 -2.69 -23.20
C GLY A 184 18.41 -1.29 -22.68
N VAL A 185 17.65 -1.19 -21.60
CA VAL A 185 17.34 0.09 -20.94
C VAL A 185 18.62 0.75 -20.45
N CYS A 186 19.50 0.03 -19.73
CA CYS A 186 20.77 0.58 -19.26
C CYS A 186 21.69 1.11 -20.38
N LYS A 187 21.70 0.44 -21.54
CA LYS A 187 22.45 0.92 -22.71
C LYS A 187 21.91 2.25 -23.23
N THR A 188 20.59 2.40 -23.26
CA THR A 188 19.91 3.63 -23.70
C THR A 188 20.21 4.78 -22.73
N GLU A 189 20.18 4.49 -21.44
CA GLU A 189 20.48 5.44 -20.35
C GLU A 189 21.97 5.67 -20.09
N ALA A 190 22.85 5.11 -20.93
CA ALA A 190 24.31 5.21 -20.81
C ALA A 190 24.86 4.88 -19.40
N THR A 191 24.30 3.85 -18.75
CA THR A 191 24.68 3.41 -17.39
C THR A 191 25.14 1.96 -17.36
N ASP A 192 25.98 1.61 -16.40
CA ASP A 192 26.40 0.23 -16.16
C ASP A 192 25.25 -0.62 -15.61
N THR A 193 25.24 -1.91 -15.96
CA THR A 193 24.25 -2.87 -15.48
C THR A 193 24.57 -3.36 -14.06
N LEU A 194 23.54 -3.62 -13.25
CA LEU A 194 23.71 -4.30 -11.96
C LEU A 194 23.67 -5.82 -12.13
N SER A 195 24.18 -6.54 -11.14
CA SER A 195 24.14 -8.01 -11.15
C SER A 195 22.71 -8.55 -11.14
N THR A 196 22.51 -9.74 -11.69
CA THR A 196 21.20 -10.41 -11.67
C THR A 196 20.65 -10.61 -10.25
N ASP A 197 21.51 -10.82 -9.25
CA ASP A 197 21.08 -10.93 -7.84
C ASP A 197 20.55 -9.60 -7.30
N THR A 198 21.19 -8.48 -7.66
CA THR A 198 20.69 -7.15 -7.32
C THR A 198 19.34 -6.90 -7.98
N ILE A 199 19.18 -7.25 -9.26
CA ILE A 199 17.91 -7.11 -9.98
C ILE A 199 16.79 -7.97 -9.35
N ARG A 200 17.10 -9.20 -8.90
CA ARG A 200 16.14 -10.00 -8.11
C ARG A 200 15.71 -9.28 -6.84
N GLY A 201 16.64 -8.62 -6.15
CA GLY A 201 16.35 -7.77 -4.99
C GLY A 201 15.38 -6.65 -5.32
N LEU A 202 15.66 -5.89 -6.39
CA LEU A 202 14.80 -4.81 -6.86
C LEU A 202 13.41 -5.30 -7.27
N LEU A 203 13.31 -6.44 -7.96
CA LEU A 203 12.02 -7.04 -8.31
C LEU A 203 11.21 -7.48 -7.09
N ASN A 204 11.86 -7.99 -6.03
CA ASN A 204 11.16 -8.29 -4.78
C ASN A 204 10.69 -7.01 -4.07
N GLU A 205 11.47 -5.93 -4.12
CA GLU A 205 11.09 -4.62 -3.58
C GLU A 205 9.89 -4.03 -4.34
N LEU A 206 9.92 -4.05 -5.67
CA LEU A 206 8.79 -3.63 -6.50
C LEU A 206 7.53 -4.46 -6.24
N ALA A 207 7.70 -5.77 -5.96
CA ALA A 207 6.59 -6.63 -5.58
C ALA A 207 6.05 -6.30 -4.18
N PHE A 208 6.94 -5.99 -3.23
CA PHE A 208 6.55 -5.53 -1.89
C PHE A 208 5.77 -4.20 -1.92
N LEU A 209 6.11 -3.31 -2.87
CA LEU A 209 5.40 -2.05 -3.09
C LEU A 209 4.07 -2.21 -3.85
N GLU A 210 3.68 -3.44 -4.20
CA GLU A 210 2.48 -3.77 -5.00
C GLU A 210 2.47 -3.06 -6.38
N ILE A 211 3.66 -2.81 -6.93
CA ILE A 211 3.82 -2.32 -8.30
C ILE A 211 3.86 -3.52 -9.27
N THR A 212 4.50 -4.59 -8.82
CA THR A 212 4.60 -5.86 -9.56
C THR A 212 4.10 -7.01 -8.69
N GLU A 213 3.91 -8.17 -9.28
CA GLU A 213 3.72 -9.42 -8.54
C GLU A 213 4.92 -10.34 -8.75
N SER A 214 5.18 -11.26 -7.81
CA SER A 214 6.19 -12.29 -7.97
C SER A 214 5.60 -13.66 -7.65
N ASN A 215 5.81 -14.61 -8.56
CA ASN A 215 5.44 -16.01 -8.38
C ASN A 215 6.68 -16.89 -8.48
N GLN A 216 6.75 -17.94 -7.64
CA GLN A 216 7.84 -18.91 -7.67
C GLN A 216 7.33 -20.23 -8.25
N GLU A 217 7.85 -20.59 -9.41
CA GLU A 217 7.50 -21.81 -10.10
C GLU A 217 8.53 -22.91 -9.87
N HIS A 218 8.03 -24.14 -9.82
CA HIS A 218 8.84 -25.35 -9.72
C HIS A 218 8.90 -26.00 -11.10
N GLY A 219 10.01 -25.83 -11.81
CA GLY A 219 10.15 -26.24 -13.22
C GLY A 219 10.13 -27.75 -13.48
N GLY A 220 9.82 -28.58 -12.48
CA GLY A 220 9.85 -30.04 -12.55
C GLY A 220 11.25 -30.64 -12.44
N MET A 221 11.35 -31.95 -12.68
CA MET A 221 12.57 -32.74 -12.47
C MET A 221 13.69 -32.25 -13.41
N GLY A 222 14.69 -31.57 -12.82
CA GLY A 222 15.91 -31.12 -13.51
C GLY A 222 15.96 -29.64 -13.95
N LYS A 223 14.86 -28.86 -13.84
CA LYS A 223 14.84 -27.44 -14.25
C LYS A 223 15.00 -26.43 -13.11
N GLY A 224 15.05 -26.88 -11.86
CA GLY A 224 15.18 -26.02 -10.69
C GLY A 224 13.93 -25.16 -10.44
N THR A 225 14.04 -24.25 -9.46
CA THR A 225 13.03 -23.22 -9.20
C THR A 225 13.39 -21.95 -9.95
N TYR A 226 12.38 -21.23 -10.43
CA TYR A 226 12.57 -19.90 -11.02
C TYR A 226 11.47 -18.96 -10.55
N LYS A 227 11.75 -17.66 -10.62
CA LYS A 227 10.77 -16.62 -10.30
C LYS A 227 10.29 -15.95 -11.59
N GLU A 228 9.01 -15.68 -11.61
CA GLU A 228 8.36 -14.86 -12.61
C GLU A 228 7.73 -13.64 -11.96
N HIS A 229 7.57 -12.59 -12.76
CA HIS A 229 7.01 -11.33 -12.33
C HIS A 229 6.04 -10.81 -13.39
N ARG A 230 5.02 -10.07 -12.95
CA ARG A 230 4.12 -9.33 -13.84
C ARG A 230 3.88 -7.93 -13.31
N LEU A 231 3.58 -7.00 -14.20
CA LEU A 231 3.16 -5.65 -13.82
C LEU A 231 1.69 -5.69 -13.36
N LEU A 232 1.36 -5.00 -12.27
CA LEU A 232 -0.01 -4.94 -11.75
C LEU A 232 -0.82 -3.75 -12.31
N TRP A 233 -0.17 -2.91 -13.12
CA TRP A 233 -0.70 -1.63 -13.59
C TRP A 233 -0.56 -1.52 -15.10
N ASP A 234 -1.36 -0.66 -15.72
CA ASP A 234 -1.24 -0.35 -17.15
C ASP A 234 0.18 0.18 -17.46
N PRO A 235 0.91 -0.42 -18.43
CA PRO A 235 2.25 0.02 -18.83
C PRO A 235 2.34 1.52 -19.12
N ASN A 236 1.29 2.11 -19.69
CA ASN A 236 1.23 3.55 -20.00
C ASN A 236 1.36 4.44 -18.77
N VAL A 237 0.95 3.95 -17.60
CA VAL A 237 1.11 4.69 -16.35
C VAL A 237 2.59 4.78 -16.00
N VAL A 238 3.36 3.72 -16.21
CA VAL A 238 4.82 3.69 -16.00
C VAL A 238 5.52 4.59 -17.02
N PHE A 239 5.18 4.46 -18.30
CA PHE A 239 5.82 5.23 -19.38
C PHE A 239 5.66 6.75 -19.25
N LYS A 240 4.53 7.22 -18.71
CA LYS A 240 4.25 8.65 -18.52
C LYS A 240 5.02 9.29 -17.35
N MET A 241 5.84 8.53 -16.63
CA MET A 241 6.56 9.05 -15.45
C MET A 241 8.02 9.35 -15.69
N ASP A 242 8.48 9.19 -16.92
CA ASP A 242 9.82 9.63 -17.26
C ASP A 242 9.88 11.16 -17.28
N PRO A 243 10.70 11.80 -16.44
CA PRO A 243 10.96 13.23 -16.57
C PRO A 243 11.95 13.54 -17.70
N ASP A 244 12.58 12.55 -18.35
CA ASP A 244 13.64 12.76 -19.36
C ASP A 244 13.52 11.84 -20.58
N SER A 245 12.31 11.56 -21.06
CA SER A 245 12.15 11.08 -22.44
C SER A 245 12.27 12.27 -23.39
N ALA A 246 13.49 12.49 -23.91
CA ALA A 246 13.62 12.98 -25.26
C ALA A 246 12.80 12.04 -26.16
N HIS A 247 11.56 12.45 -26.45
CA HIS A 247 10.75 11.85 -27.50
C HIS A 247 11.54 11.96 -28.81
N GLU A 248 12.25 10.90 -29.18
CA GLU A 248 12.49 10.64 -30.60
C GLU A 248 11.18 10.09 -31.16
N ASP A 249 10.39 10.99 -31.75
CA ASP A 249 9.42 10.65 -32.78
C ASP A 249 10.13 9.79 -33.82
N THR A 250 9.88 8.49 -33.80
CA THR A 250 10.23 7.62 -34.92
C THR A 250 9.01 7.55 -35.85
N ASP A 251 8.88 8.60 -36.65
CA ASP A 251 8.22 8.50 -37.95
C ASP A 251 9.16 7.70 -38.87
N TYR A 252 8.73 6.51 -39.30
CA TYR A 252 9.10 5.89 -40.59
C TYR A 252 7.98 4.98 -41.11
#